data_AF-A0A7S8FBX3-F1
#
_entry.id   AF-A0A7S8FBX3-F1
#
_cell.length_a   1.000
_cell.length_b   1.000
_cell.length_c   1.000
_cell.angle_alpha   90.00
_cell.angle_beta   90.00
_cell.angle_gamma   90.00
#
_symmetry.space_group_name_H-M   'P 1'
#
loop_
_entity.id
_entity.type
_entity.pdbx_description
1 polymer ?
#
loop_
_entity_poly.entity_id
_entity_poly.type
_entity_poly.pdbx_seq_one_letter_code
_entity_poly.pdbx_strand_id
1 'polypeptide(L)'
;MKPTSMHFIALCAVLGILDACSTTGPAYSSAPLRAPPMVQTAPQLRASDRMLYWIEEARELHTMATHREREAELVVKKQPGPETDEFVKQMRIFAHRLEKAAEYARVQAQEAEREIPPEMIMELQSALLMTR
;
A
#
# COMPACT_ATOMS: atom_id res chain seq x y z
N MET A 1 24.73 15.39 1.80
CA MET A 1 24.27 14.29 0.93
C MET A 1 22.75 14.29 0.97
N LYS A 2 22.08 14.31 -0.19
CA LYS A 2 20.62 14.52 -0.34
C LYS A 2 19.84 13.21 -0.09
N PRO A 3 18.70 13.23 0.61
CA PRO A 3 17.86 12.06 0.83
C PRO A 3 16.86 11.91 -0.32
N THR A 4 17.32 11.44 -1.49
CA THR A 4 16.45 11.19 -2.67
C THR A 4 16.01 9.73 -2.77
N SER A 5 16.41 8.86 -1.84
CA SER A 5 16.22 7.41 -2.00
C SER A 5 14.86 6.87 -1.55
N MET A 6 14.13 7.56 -0.68
CA MET A 6 12.87 7.02 -0.12
C MET A 6 11.65 7.21 -1.04
N HIS A 7 11.66 8.22 -1.91
CA HIS A 7 10.51 8.48 -2.80
C HIS A 7 10.46 7.51 -3.98
N PHE A 8 11.59 6.90 -4.34
CA PHE A 8 11.67 5.90 -5.39
C PHE A 8 11.04 4.56 -4.98
N ILE A 9 11.15 4.19 -3.70
CA ILE A 9 10.66 2.89 -3.20
C ILE A 9 9.12 2.86 -3.19
N ALA A 10 8.47 3.94 -2.77
CA ALA A 10 7.01 4.06 -2.79
C ALA A 10 6.42 4.02 -4.21
N LEU A 11 7.13 4.60 -5.19
CA LEU A 11 6.73 4.57 -6.61
C LEU A 11 6.81 3.17 -7.22
N CYS A 12 7.79 2.35 -6.79
CA CYS A 12 7.94 0.98 -7.28
C CYS A 12 6.86 0.02 -6.74
N ALA A 13 6.42 0.20 -5.49
CA ALA A 13 5.36 -0.63 -4.90
C ALA A 13 4.01 -0.47 -5.65
N VAL A 14 3.67 0.76 -6.05
CA VAL A 14 2.44 1.04 -6.82
C VAL A 14 2.50 0.43 -8.23
N LEU A 15 3.68 0.40 -8.86
CA LEU A 15 3.86 -0.22 -10.18
C LEU A 15 3.76 -1.75 -10.14
N GLY A 16 4.27 -2.40 -9.09
CA GLY A 16 4.17 -3.86 -8.93
C GLY A 16 2.72 -4.35 -8.75
N ILE A 17 1.88 -3.58 -8.06
CA ILE A 17 0.46 -3.92 -7.88
C ILE A 17 -0.32 -3.71 -9.19
N LEU A 18 0.04 -2.72 -10.01
CA LEU A 18 -0.60 -2.47 -11.31
C LEU A 18 -0.28 -3.56 -12.35
N ASP A 19 0.92 -4.13 -12.33
CA ASP A 19 1.33 -5.21 -13.23
C ASP A 19 0.61 -6.54 -12.89
N ALA A 20 0.40 -6.81 -11.60
CA ALA A 20 -0.37 -7.99 -11.15
C ALA A 20 -1.87 -7.92 -11.52
N CYS A 21 -2.44 -6.73 -11.71
CA CYS A 21 -3.85 -6.55 -12.08
C CYS A 21 -4.11 -6.57 -13.60
N SER A 22 -3.07 -6.63 -14.45
CA SER A 22 -3.24 -6.38 -15.89
C SER A 22 -3.02 -7.59 -16.80
N THR A 23 -2.72 -8.78 -16.27
CA THR A 23 -2.20 -9.88 -17.12
C THR A 23 -3.01 -11.17 -17.01
N THR A 24 -4.26 -11.14 -17.49
CA THR A 24 -4.92 -12.32 -18.06
C THR A 24 -4.71 -12.31 -19.57
N GLY A 25 -3.75 -13.12 -20.05
CA GLY A 25 -3.55 -13.39 -21.47
C GLY A 25 -2.31 -14.26 -21.70
N PRO A 26 -2.42 -15.47 -22.29
CA PRO A 26 -1.33 -16.44 -22.30
C PRO A 26 -0.38 -16.27 -23.50
N ALA A 27 0.85 -16.72 -23.26
CA ALA A 27 1.79 -17.37 -24.19
C ALA A 27 3.06 -16.61 -24.61
N TYR A 28 4.14 -17.43 -24.63
CA TYR A 28 5.44 -17.31 -25.28
C TYR A 28 6.66 -16.71 -24.54
N SER A 29 7.33 -17.62 -23.83
CA SER A 29 8.79 -17.88 -23.76
C SER A 29 9.76 -16.89 -24.44
N SER A 30 10.72 -16.35 -23.68
CA SER A 30 12.17 -16.60 -23.88
C SER A 30 13.07 -15.95 -22.81
N ALA A 31 13.72 -16.82 -22.01
CA ALA A 31 15.08 -16.76 -21.46
C ALA A 31 15.54 -15.60 -20.53
N PRO A 32 16.49 -15.87 -19.61
CA PRO A 32 16.48 -15.32 -18.25
C PRO A 32 17.45 -14.14 -18.08
N LEU A 33 16.95 -12.97 -17.67
CA LEU A 33 17.81 -11.95 -17.08
C LEU A 33 17.93 -12.26 -15.58
N ARG A 34 19.10 -12.77 -15.23
CA ARG A 34 19.53 -13.13 -13.88
C ARG A 34 19.53 -11.88 -12.98
N ALA A 35 18.36 -11.53 -12.45
CA ALA A 35 18.25 -10.58 -11.34
C ALA A 35 18.86 -11.24 -10.08
N PRO A 36 19.62 -10.49 -9.26
CA PRO A 36 20.11 -11.03 -8.01
C PRO A 36 18.91 -11.44 -7.15
N PRO A 37 18.93 -12.63 -6.52
CA PRO A 37 17.85 -13.06 -5.66
C PRO A 37 17.96 -12.23 -4.37
N MET A 38 17.35 -11.05 -4.38
CA MET A 38 16.91 -10.42 -3.17
C MET A 38 15.40 -10.59 -3.05
N VAL A 39 14.94 -11.80 -3.40
CA VAL A 39 13.91 -12.45 -2.59
C VAL A 39 14.60 -12.70 -1.25
N GLN A 40 14.62 -11.69 -0.39
CA GLN A 40 14.60 -11.97 1.03
C GLN A 40 13.29 -12.73 1.23
N THR A 41 13.39 -14.05 1.12
CA THR A 41 12.53 -14.98 1.81
C THR A 41 12.65 -14.58 3.27
N ALA A 42 11.84 -13.61 3.69
CA ALA A 42 11.69 -13.27 5.07
C ALA A 42 11.37 -14.61 5.75
N PRO A 43 12.22 -15.10 6.66
CA PRO A 43 12.00 -16.37 7.32
C PRO A 43 10.61 -16.29 7.91
N GLN A 44 9.70 -17.15 7.43
CA GLN A 44 8.25 -17.16 7.72
C GLN A 44 7.87 -16.19 8.85
N LEU A 45 7.59 -14.92 8.51
CA LEU A 45 7.16 -13.93 9.50
C LEU A 45 6.03 -14.55 10.30
N ARG A 46 6.11 -14.51 11.64
CA ARG A 46 5.05 -15.05 12.48
C ARG A 46 3.75 -14.35 12.10
N ALA A 47 2.62 -15.06 12.20
CA ALA A 47 1.32 -14.52 11.82
C ALA A 47 1.04 -13.16 12.50
N SER A 48 1.50 -12.99 13.75
CA SER A 48 1.50 -11.72 14.49
C SER A 48 2.24 -10.59 13.78
N ASP A 49 3.45 -10.84 13.29
CA ASP A 49 4.30 -9.83 12.66
C ASP A 49 3.71 -9.42 11.30
N ARG A 50 3.15 -10.39 10.57
CA ARG A 50 2.44 -10.11 9.30
C ARG A 50 1.17 -9.31 9.54
N MET A 51 0.40 -9.63 10.58
CA MET A 51 -0.78 -8.87 10.97
C MET A 51 -0.39 -7.42 11.28
N LEU A 52 0.61 -7.21 12.13
CA LEU A 52 1.08 -5.86 12.51
C LEU A 52 1.59 -5.08 11.30
N TYR A 53 2.35 -5.71 10.41
CA TYR A 53 2.81 -5.12 9.15
C TYR A 53 1.62 -4.62 8.33
N TRP A 54 0.62 -5.47 8.08
CA TRP A 54 -0.52 -5.12 7.24
C TRP A 54 -1.44 -4.06 7.88
N ILE A 55 -1.51 -4.01 9.21
CA ILE A 55 -2.22 -2.95 9.93
C ILE A 55 -1.53 -1.60 9.71
N GLU A 56 -0.20 -1.54 9.82
CA GLU A 56 0.53 -0.29 9.61
C GLU A 56 0.45 0.14 8.13
N GLU A 57 0.63 -0.79 7.20
CA GLU A 57 0.49 -0.53 5.77
C GLU A 57 -0.90 0.05 5.43
N ALA A 58 -1.97 -0.54 5.98
CA ALA A 58 -3.32 -0.02 5.81
C ALA A 58 -3.47 1.42 6.35
N ARG A 59 -2.84 1.72 7.47
CA ARG A 59 -2.88 3.05 8.10
C ARG A 59 -2.15 4.09 7.26
N GLU A 60 -0.94 3.76 6.78
CA GLU A 60 -0.15 4.66 5.94
C GLU A 60 -0.88 4.96 4.64
N LEU A 61 -1.37 3.94 3.94
CA LEU A 61 -2.12 4.09 2.68
C LEU A 61 -3.38 4.92 2.86
N HIS A 62 -4.14 4.70 3.95
CA HIS A 62 -5.32 5.51 4.25
C HIS A 62 -4.98 6.98 4.54
N THR A 63 -3.86 7.22 5.24
CA THR A 63 -3.36 8.56 5.52
C THR A 63 -2.97 9.28 4.22
N MET A 64 -2.27 8.56 3.32
CA MET A 64 -1.91 9.09 2.00
C MET A 64 -3.14 9.39 1.14
N ALA A 65 -4.14 8.51 1.12
CA ALA A 65 -5.40 8.72 0.41
C ALA A 65 -6.10 10.00 0.89
N THR A 66 -6.26 10.13 2.21
CA THR A 66 -6.88 11.30 2.84
C THR A 66 -6.11 12.59 2.54
N HIS A 67 -4.78 12.54 2.61
CA HIS A 67 -3.93 13.69 2.26
C HIS A 67 -4.15 14.10 0.81
N ARG A 68 -4.17 13.12 -0.11
CA ARG A 68 -4.31 13.40 -1.54
C ARG A 68 -5.65 13.99 -1.90
N GLU A 69 -6.74 13.52 -1.28
CA GLU A 69 -8.07 14.10 -1.48
C GLU A 69 -8.10 15.56 -1.01
N ARG A 70 -7.52 15.85 0.16
CA ARG A 70 -7.42 17.23 0.67
C ARG A 70 -6.59 18.13 -0.23
N GLU A 71 -5.47 17.64 -0.77
CA GLU A 71 -4.69 18.39 -1.74
C GLU A 71 -5.52 18.71 -3.00
N ALA A 72 -6.31 17.74 -3.49
CA ALA A 72 -7.17 17.92 -4.65
C ALA A 72 -8.22 19.02 -4.40
N GLU A 73 -8.82 19.04 -3.20
CA GLU A 73 -9.73 20.11 -2.77
C GLU A 73 -9.05 21.48 -2.68
N LEU A 74 -7.80 21.54 -2.22
CA LEU A 74 -7.05 22.80 -2.13
C LEU A 74 -6.70 23.33 -3.52
N VAL A 75 -6.36 22.44 -4.45
CA VAL A 75 -6.01 22.80 -5.82
C VAL A 75 -7.22 23.39 -6.55
N VAL A 76 -8.39 22.74 -6.49
CA VAL A 76 -9.61 23.27 -7.13
C VAL A 76 -10.04 24.62 -6.52
N LYS A 77 -9.85 24.81 -5.20
CA LYS A 77 -10.15 26.08 -4.52
C LYS A 77 -9.21 27.22 -4.94
N LYS A 78 -7.93 26.91 -5.18
CA LYS A 78 -6.91 27.92 -5.50
C LYS A 78 -6.94 28.35 -6.96
N GLN A 79 -7.20 27.44 -7.89
CA GLN A 79 -7.14 27.72 -9.32
C GLN A 79 -8.23 26.96 -10.08
N PRO A 80 -9.49 27.43 -10.02
CA PRO A 80 -10.57 26.78 -10.77
C PRO A 80 -10.34 26.93 -12.28
N GLY A 81 -10.56 25.86 -13.04
CA GLY A 81 -10.44 25.87 -14.49
C GLY A 81 -10.28 24.47 -15.09
N PRO A 82 -10.53 24.32 -16.41
CA PRO A 82 -10.60 23.01 -17.08
C PRO A 82 -9.28 22.22 -17.05
N GLU A 83 -8.13 22.91 -17.06
CA GLU A 83 -6.82 22.26 -16.92
C GLU A 83 -6.61 21.70 -15.51
N THR A 84 -7.03 22.46 -14.49
CA THR A 84 -6.99 22.03 -13.09
C THR A 84 -7.95 20.88 -12.82
N ASP A 85 -9.10 20.86 -13.48
CA ASP A 85 -10.13 19.83 -13.27
C ASP A 85 -9.62 18.44 -13.63
N GLU A 86 -8.89 18.29 -14.74
CA GLU A 86 -8.31 17.00 -15.12
C GLU A 86 -7.21 16.59 -14.14
N PHE A 87 -6.36 17.51 -13.70
CA PHE A 87 -5.36 17.22 -12.67
C PHE A 87 -5.99 16.78 -11.34
N VAL A 88 -7.01 17.50 -10.86
CA VAL A 88 -7.79 17.16 -9.65
C VAL A 88 -8.45 15.79 -9.80
N LYS A 89 -9.00 15.47 -10.97
CA LYS A 89 -9.57 14.16 -11.26
C LYS A 89 -8.52 13.05 -11.13
N GLN A 90 -7.31 13.24 -11.67
CA GLN A 90 -6.22 12.28 -11.51
C GLN A 90 -5.80 12.13 -10.04
N MET A 91 -5.76 13.22 -9.27
CA MET A 91 -5.48 13.16 -7.83
C MET A 91 -6.52 12.33 -7.07
N ARG A 92 -7.81 12.51 -7.37
CA ARG A 92 -8.90 11.75 -6.75
C ARG A 92 -8.86 10.27 -7.14
N ILE A 93 -8.58 9.97 -8.41
CA ILE A 93 -8.38 8.58 -8.86
C ILE A 93 -7.23 7.93 -8.08
N PHE A 94 -6.13 8.67 -7.88
CA PHE A 94 -5.02 8.16 -7.09
C PHE A 94 -5.39 7.96 -5.62
N ALA A 95 -6.09 8.91 -5.00
CA ALA A 95 -6.59 8.78 -3.62
C ALA A 95 -7.47 7.52 -3.47
N HIS A 96 -8.37 7.28 -4.43
CA HIS A 96 -9.22 6.10 -4.43
C HIS A 96 -8.44 4.78 -4.55
N ARG A 97 -7.38 4.75 -5.39
CA ARG A 97 -6.50 3.58 -5.50
C ARG A 97 -5.76 3.30 -4.20
N LEU A 98 -5.30 4.33 -3.51
CA LEU A 98 -4.67 4.20 -2.20
C LEU A 98 -5.65 3.68 -1.15
N GLU A 99 -6.89 4.16 -1.18
CA GLU A 99 -7.96 3.66 -0.30
C GLU A 99 -8.24 2.17 -0.56
N LYS A 100 -8.31 1.74 -1.81
CA LYS A 100 -8.49 0.32 -2.17
C LYS A 100 -7.30 -0.55 -1.75
N ALA A 101 -6.08 -0.03 -1.87
CA ALA A 101 -4.90 -0.71 -1.35
C ALA A 101 -4.94 -0.82 0.19
N ALA A 102 -5.40 0.23 0.89
CA ALA A 102 -5.60 0.19 2.33
C ALA A 102 -6.66 -0.84 2.75
N GLU A 103 -7.78 -0.93 2.03
CA GLU A 103 -8.80 -1.98 2.25
C GLU A 103 -8.20 -3.38 2.08
N TYR A 104 -7.43 -3.60 1.02
CA TYR A 104 -6.75 -4.87 0.79
C TYR A 104 -5.78 -5.21 1.93
N ALA A 105 -4.95 -4.26 2.36
CA ALA A 105 -4.06 -4.44 3.50
C ALA A 105 -4.82 -4.79 4.79
N ARG A 106 -6.00 -4.20 5.04
CA ARG A 106 -6.86 -4.59 6.18
C ARG A 106 -7.35 -6.02 6.08
N VAL A 107 -7.73 -6.49 4.88
CA VAL A 107 -8.14 -7.88 4.66
C VAL A 107 -6.97 -8.82 4.93
N GLN A 108 -5.77 -8.49 4.45
CA GLN A 108 -4.56 -9.28 4.71
C GLN A 108 -4.19 -9.32 6.20
N ALA A 109 -4.37 -8.22 6.94
CA ALA A 109 -4.21 -8.20 8.39
C ALA A 109 -5.20 -9.16 9.08
N GLN A 110 -6.47 -9.16 8.67
CA GLN A 110 -7.48 -10.06 9.23
C GLN A 110 -7.21 -11.53 8.89
N GLU A 111 -6.70 -11.81 7.69
CA GLU A 111 -6.27 -13.17 7.32
C GLU A 111 -5.12 -13.64 8.19
N ALA A 112 -4.11 -12.78 8.42
CA ALA A 112 -3.01 -13.09 9.32
C ALA A 112 -3.46 -13.25 10.78
N GLU A 113 -4.42 -12.45 11.26
CA GLU A 113 -4.99 -12.56 12.62
C GLU A 113 -5.64 -13.93 12.85
N ARG A 114 -6.33 -14.48 11.85
CA ARG A 114 -6.97 -15.81 11.95
C ARG A 114 -6.00 -16.96 12.13
N GLU A 115 -4.74 -16.77 11.77
CA GLU A 115 -3.67 -17.74 11.99
C GLU A 115 -3.05 -17.65 13.40
N ILE A 116 -3.39 -16.62 14.17
CA ILE A 116 -2.86 -16.41 15.52
C ILE A 116 -3.73 -17.16 16.55
N PRO A 117 -3.13 -17.90 17.49
CA PRO A 117 -3.87 -18.50 18.60
C PRO A 117 -4.65 -17.45 19.41
N PRO A 118 -5.92 -17.69 19.80
CA PRO A 118 -6.76 -16.71 20.48
C PRO A 118 -6.15 -16.13 21.76
N GLU A 119 -5.33 -16.92 22.46
CA GLU A 119 -4.67 -16.51 23.70
C GLU A 119 -3.65 -15.39 23.47
N MET A 120 -3.05 -15.32 22.27
CA MET A 120 -2.06 -14.31 21.90
C MET A 120 -2.70 -13.04 21.29
N ILE A 121 -3.95 -13.12 20.82
CA ILE A 121 -4.64 -12.00 20.17
C ILE A 121 -4.92 -10.87 21.17
N MET A 122 -5.31 -11.20 22.42
CA MET A 122 -5.61 -10.19 23.45
C MET A 122 -4.39 -9.32 23.80
N GLU A 123 -3.20 -9.90 23.85
CA GLU A 123 -1.95 -9.16 24.13
C GLU A 123 -1.59 -8.20 22.98
N LEU A 124 -1.75 -8.67 21.74
CA LEU A 124 -1.49 -7.86 20.53
C LEU A 124 -2.48 -6.71 20.38
N GLN A 125 -3.76 -6.94 20.63
CA GLN A 125 -4.78 -5.89 20.59
C GLN A 125 -4.55 -4.82 21.67
N SER A 126 -4.10 -5.23 22.87
CA SER A 126 -3.70 -4.28 23.92
C SER A 126 -2.51 -3.41 23.49
N ALA A 127 -1.51 -4.00 22.83
CA ALA A 127 -0.34 -3.25 22.32
C ALA A 127 -0.73 -2.24 21.23
N LEU A 128 -1.62 -2.60 20.31
CA LEU A 128 -2.14 -1.72 19.26
C LEU A 128 -2.98 -0.56 19.79
N LEU A 129 -3.62 -0.71 20.95
CA LEU A 129 -4.40 0.36 21.58
C LEU A 129 -3.51 1.37 22.32
N MET A 130 -2.31 0.97 22.77
CA MET A 130 -1.38 1.85 23.49
C MET A 130 -0.47 2.69 22.59
N THR A 131 -0.39 2.38 21.30
CA THR A 131 0.33 3.18 20.29
C THR A 131 -0.53 4.27 19.63
N ARG A 132 -1.74 4.51 20.17
CA ARG A 132 -2.62 5.65 19.82
C ARG A 132 -2.32 6.88 20.65
#